data_AF-A0A957TG69-F1
#
_entry.id   AF-A0A957TG69-F1
#
_cell.length_a   1.000
_cell.length_b   1.000
_cell.length_c   1.000
_cell.angle_alpha   90.00
_cell.angle_beta   90.00
_cell.angle_gamma   90.00
#
_symmetry.space_group_name_H-M   'P 1'
#
loop_
_entity.id
_entity.type
_entity.pdbx_description
1 polymer ?
#
loop_
_entity_poly.entity_id
_entity_poly.type
_entity_poly.pdbx_seq_one_letter_code
_entity_poly.pdbx_strand_id
1 'polypeptide(L)'
;MNNTNAEKFLEIRGLKKYFEAGRPSFFSREVEHVHAVDDVSLTLRRSEVIALVGESGCGKSTLGLLLMGLEEPTDGTVIFENRDITHL
;
A
#
# COMPACT_ATOMS: atom_id res chain seq x y z
N MET A 1 21.44 14.98 -23.19
CA MET A 1 21.79 14.09 -22.07
C MET A 1 20.52 13.32 -21.72
N ASN A 2 20.44 12.08 -22.18
CA ASN A 2 19.22 11.28 -22.13
C ASN A 2 19.08 10.75 -20.70
N ASN A 3 18.21 11.37 -19.92
CA ASN A 3 18.03 11.07 -18.51
C ASN A 3 17.39 9.67 -18.39
N THR A 4 18.16 8.69 -17.96
CA THR A 4 17.73 7.29 -17.78
C THR A 4 16.74 7.14 -16.60
N ASN A 5 16.42 8.23 -15.91
CA ASN A 5 15.23 8.35 -15.07
C ASN A 5 14.01 8.62 -15.96
N ALA A 6 13.40 7.57 -16.52
CA ALA A 6 11.98 7.67 -16.80
C ALA A 6 11.31 8.11 -15.48
N GLU A 7 10.71 9.30 -15.50
CA GLU A 7 10.33 10.07 -14.32
C GLU A 7 9.45 9.20 -13.42
N LYS A 8 9.94 8.90 -12.21
CA LYS A 8 9.16 8.16 -11.21
C LYS A 8 7.89 8.95 -10.93
N PHE A 9 6.74 8.33 -11.16
CA PHE A 9 5.44 8.95 -10.97
C PHE A 9 4.85 8.57 -9.61
N LEU A 10 4.97 7.30 -9.24
CA LEU A 10 4.55 6.76 -7.95
C LEU A 10 5.61 5.78 -7.43
N GLU A 11 5.93 5.88 -6.15
CA GLU A 11 6.83 4.97 -5.45
C GLU A 11 6.22 4.60 -4.09
N ILE A 12 6.10 3.31 -3.80
CA ILE A 12 5.76 2.82 -2.46
C ILE A 12 6.90 1.97 -1.91
N ARG A 13 7.12 2.07 -0.60
CA ARG A 13 8.22 1.41 0.10
C ARG A 13 7.68 0.72 1.34
N GLY A 14 7.84 -0.60 1.39
CA GLY A 14 7.45 -1.45 2.52
C GLY A 14 6.01 -1.23 3.00
N LEU A 15 5.09 -0.94 2.07
CA LEU A 15 3.75 -0.51 2.40
C LEU A 15 2.98 -1.64 3.06
N LYS A 16 2.37 -1.35 4.21
CA LYS A 16 1.61 -2.31 5.02
C LYS A 16 0.24 -1.77 5.37
N LYS A 17 -0.74 -2.66 5.40
CA LYS A 17 -2.06 -2.40 5.96
C LYS A 17 -2.57 -3.65 6.64
N TYR A 18 -2.60 -3.60 7.96
CA TYR A 18 -3.13 -4.66 8.81
C TYR A 18 -4.43 -4.16 9.44
N PHE A 19 -5.49 -4.93 9.26
CA PHE A 19 -6.78 -4.67 9.90
C PHE A 19 -6.89 -5.52 11.15
N GLU A 20 -7.47 -4.97 12.21
CA GLU A 20 -7.87 -5.78 13.37
C GLU A 20 -8.98 -6.74 12.95
N ALA A 21 -8.82 -8.00 13.32
CA ALA A 21 -9.75 -9.08 13.05
C ALA A 21 -10.13 -9.78 14.36
N GLY A 22 -11.37 -10.27 14.40
CA GLY A 22 -11.93 -10.94 15.57
C GLY A 22 -12.81 -10.03 16.43
N ARG A 23 -13.61 -10.67 17.31
CA ARG A 23 -14.37 -9.96 18.34
C ARG A 23 -13.45 -9.79 19.55
N PRO A 24 -13.45 -8.65 20.24
CA PRO A 24 -12.74 -8.51 21.51
C PRO A 24 -13.32 -9.53 22.50
N SER A 25 -12.60 -10.62 22.72
CA SER A 25 -12.93 -11.59 23.75
C SER A 25 -12.30 -11.07 25.04
N PHE A 26 -13.12 -10.88 26.08
CA PHE A 26 -12.68 -10.38 27.40
C PHE A 26 -11.55 -11.21 28.05
N PHE A 27 -11.22 -12.38 27.49
CA PHE A 27 -10.16 -13.28 27.96
C PHE A 27 -8.94 -13.39 27.04
N SER A 28 -8.98 -12.83 25.82
CA SER A 28 -7.89 -12.95 24.86
C SER A 28 -7.04 -11.67 24.86
N ARG A 29 -5.74 -11.82 25.10
CA ARG A 29 -4.79 -10.71 25.26
C ARG A 29 -4.18 -10.23 23.93
N GLU A 30 -4.47 -10.92 22.84
CA GLU A 30 -3.85 -10.72 21.53
C GLU A 30 -4.94 -10.40 20.50
N VAL A 31 -4.80 -9.25 19.84
CA VAL A 31 -5.68 -8.83 18.74
C VAL A 31 -5.19 -9.54 17.49
N GLU A 32 -6.06 -10.32 16.85
CA GLU A 32 -5.72 -10.97 15.59
C GLU A 32 -5.70 -9.90 14.47
N HIS A 33 -4.77 -10.03 13.53
CA HIS A 33 -4.66 -9.08 12.42
C HIS A 33 -4.82 -9.79 11.08
N VAL A 34 -5.59 -9.17 10.19
CA VAL A 34 -5.63 -9.53 8.77
C VAL A 34 -4.63 -8.65 8.03
N HIS A 35 -3.62 -9.28 7.45
CA HIS A 35 -2.57 -8.64 6.68
C HIS A 35 -3.03 -8.41 5.23
N ALA A 36 -3.81 -7.35 5.00
CA ALA A 36 -4.37 -7.07 3.67
C ALA A 36 -3.31 -6.55 2.67
N VAL A 37 -2.32 -5.81 3.15
CA VAL A 37 -1.12 -5.45 2.39
C VAL A 37 0.07 -5.68 3.31
N ASP A 38 1.07 -6.42 2.84
CA ASP A 38 2.23 -6.79 3.66
C ASP A 38 3.53 -6.57 2.90
N ASP A 39 4.29 -5.56 3.34
CA ASP A 39 5.62 -5.20 2.86
C ASP A 39 5.73 -5.00 1.33
N VAL A 40 4.73 -4.35 0.73
CA VAL A 40 4.70 -4.15 -0.72
C VAL A 40 5.54 -2.95 -1.12
N SER A 41 6.49 -3.17 -2.05
CA SER A 41 7.31 -2.12 -2.65
C SER A 41 7.20 -2.16 -4.17
N LEU A 42 6.85 -1.03 -4.79
CA LEU A 42 6.79 -0.90 -6.25
C LEU A 42 7.12 0.53 -6.69
N THR A 43 7.55 0.67 -7.94
CA THR A 43 7.74 1.96 -8.59
C THR A 43 7.02 1.94 -9.92
N LEU A 44 6.17 2.94 -10.15
CA LEU A 44 5.51 3.22 -11.42
C LEU A 44 6.12 4.48 -12.02
N ARG A 45 6.57 4.39 -13.27
CA ARG A 45 7.12 5.54 -14.01
C ARG A 45 6.07 6.16 -14.90
N ARG A 46 6.29 7.40 -15.33
CA ARG A 46 5.43 8.03 -16.34
C ARG A 46 5.34 7.15 -17.59
N SER A 47 4.14 7.03 -18.13
CA SER A 47 3.81 6.21 -19.30
C SER A 47 3.95 4.69 -19.11
N GLU A 48 4.19 4.20 -17.90
CA GLU A 48 4.02 2.77 -17.56
C GLU A 48 2.57 2.47 -17.17
N VAL A 49 2.16 1.22 -17.39
CA VAL A 49 0.90 0.66 -16.88
C VAL A 49 1.24 -0.59 -16.09
N ILE A 50 0.80 -0.65 -14.83
CA ILE A 50 0.92 -1.82 -13.96
C ILE A 50 -0.46 -2.43 -13.78
N ALA A 51 -0.59 -3.72 -14.06
CA ALA A 51 -1.79 -4.50 -13.79
C ALA A 51 -1.63 -5.27 -12.47
N LEU A 52 -2.50 -5.00 -11.50
CA LEU A 52 -2.57 -5.73 -10.25
C LEU A 52 -3.63 -6.84 -10.35
N VAL A 53 -3.20 -8.10 -10.26
CA VAL A 53 -4.05 -9.28 -10.45
C VAL A 53 -3.97 -10.22 -9.25
N GLY A 54 -5.00 -11.04 -9.04
CA GLY A 54 -5.09 -11.98 -7.93
C GLY A 54 -6.53 -12.29 -7.52
N GLU A 55 -6.72 -13.34 -6.72
CA GLU A 55 -8.02 -13.84 -6.27
C GLU A 55 -8.83 -12.81 -5.45
N SER A 56 -10.12 -13.02 -5.31
CA SER A 56 -10.95 -12.17 -4.43
C SER A 56 -10.41 -12.21 -3.00
N GLY A 57 -10.30 -11.06 -2.34
CA GLY A 57 -9.80 -10.96 -0.97
C GLY A 57 -8.28 -10.87 -0.80
N CYS A 58 -7.47 -10.97 -1.86
CA CYS A 58 -6.00 -10.90 -1.73
C CYS A 58 -5.41 -9.50 -1.52
N GLY A 59 -6.22 -8.48 -1.21
CA GLY A 59 -5.74 -7.13 -0.86
C GLY A 59 -5.61 -6.12 -2.00
N LYS A 60 -6.00 -6.45 -3.24
CA LYS A 60 -5.85 -5.54 -4.40
C LYS A 60 -6.53 -4.19 -4.22
N SER A 61 -7.81 -4.21 -3.81
CA SER A 61 -8.59 -2.99 -3.59
C SER A 61 -8.04 -2.19 -2.42
N THR A 62 -7.58 -2.86 -1.36
CA THR A 62 -6.90 -2.21 -0.23
C THR A 62 -5.64 -1.49 -0.69
N LEU A 63 -4.77 -2.14 -1.46
CA LEU A 63 -3.59 -1.49 -2.02
C LEU A 63 -3.98 -0.27 -2.86
N GLY A 64 -4.98 -0.38 -3.73
CA GLY A 64 -5.49 0.75 -4.51
C GLY A 64 -5.97 1.92 -3.66
N LEU A 65 -6.70 1.66 -2.56
CA LEU A 65 -7.17 2.70 -1.63
C LEU A 65 -6.00 3.40 -0.92
N LEU A 66 -4.98 2.66 -0.48
CA LEU A 66 -3.75 3.23 0.10
C LEU A 66 -3.03 4.15 -0.92
N LEU A 67 -2.91 3.71 -2.17
CA LEU A 67 -2.28 4.50 -3.23
C LEU A 67 -3.04 5.79 -3.58
N MET A 68 -4.36 5.80 -3.38
CA MET A 68 -5.21 6.98 -3.57
C MET A 68 -5.27 7.89 -2.33
N GLY A 69 -4.63 7.51 -1.22
CA GLY A 69 -4.73 8.22 0.06
C GLY A 69 -6.13 8.15 0.68
N LEU A 70 -6.94 7.14 0.31
CA LEU A 70 -8.29 6.94 0.86
C LEU A 70 -8.32 6.01 2.07
N GLU A 71 -7.18 5.38 2.36
CA GLU A 71 -6.97 4.54 3.53
C GLU A 71 -5.56 4.82 4.08
N GLU A 72 -5.43 4.86 5.40
CA GLU A 72 -4.14 5.09 6.06
C GLU A 72 -3.33 3.78 6.13
N PRO A 73 -2.05 3.78 5.75
CA PRO A 73 -1.18 2.62 5.93
C PRO A 73 -0.93 2.37 7.43
N THR A 74 -0.73 1.10 7.79
CA THR A 74 -0.24 0.74 9.11
C THR A 74 1.24 1.09 9.26
N ASP A 75 2.01 0.97 8.17
CA ASP A 75 3.45 1.28 8.09
C ASP A 75 3.87 1.42 6.60
N GLY A 76 5.06 1.95 6.37
CA GLY A 76 5.62 2.21 5.04
C GLY A 76 5.33 3.61 4.50
N THR A 77 5.55 3.82 3.21
CA THR A 77 5.50 5.16 2.59
C THR A 77 4.90 5.12 1.20
N VAL A 78 4.12 6.16 0.85
CA VAL A 78 3.60 6.41 -0.50
C VAL A 78 4.10 7.78 -0.99
N ILE A 79 4.84 7.77 -2.11
CA ILE A 79 5.41 8.96 -2.73
C ILE A 79 4.79 9.13 -4.12
N PHE A 80 4.06 10.23 -4.32
CA PHE A 80 3.42 10.58 -5.58
C PHE A 80 3.99 11.88 -6.13
N GLU A 81 4.51 11.86 -7.36
CA GLU A 81 5.16 13.02 -8.00
C GLU A 81 6.20 13.72 -7.10
N ASN A 82 7.04 12.92 -6.43
CA ASN A 82 8.06 13.36 -5.45
C ASN A 82 7.50 14.04 -4.18
N ARG A 83 6.21 13.86 -3.89
CA ARG A 83 5.57 14.31 -2.64
C ARG A 83 5.19 13.09 -1.82
N ASP A 84 5.55 13.12 -0.54
CA ASP A 84 5.05 12.14 0.42
C ASP A 84 3.56 12.41 0.66
N ILE A 85 2.73 11.40 0.39
CA ILE A 85 1.29 11.43 0.59
C ILE A 85 0.82 10.35 1.57
N THR A 86 1.74 9.84 2.40
CA THR A 86 1.48 8.72 3.31
C THR A 86 0.38 9.06 4.31
N HIS A 87 0.28 10.33 4.72
CA HIS A 87 -0.68 10.84 5.69
C HIS A 87 -1.32 12.15 5.18
N LEU A 88 -2.34 12.02 4.32
CA LEU A 88 -3.04 13.15 3.69
C LEU A 88 -4.22 13.67 4.52
#